data_AF-A0A1H6J538-F1
#
_entry.id   AF-A0A1H6J538-F1
#
_cell.length_a   1.000
_cell.length_b   1.000
_cell.length_c   1.000
_cell.angle_alpha   90.00
_cell.angle_beta   90.00
_cell.angle_gamma   90.00
#
_symmetry.space_group_name_H-M   'P 1'
#
loop_
_entity.id
_entity.type
_entity.pdbx_description
1 polymer ?
#
loop_
_entity_poly.entity_id
_entity_poly.type
_entity_poly.pdbx_seq_one_letter_code
_entity_poly.pdbx_strand_id
1 'polypeptide(L)' 'MGTWPDMPERFLVHESGKYSHGTKADLRVEDFLTPGHPSNYRAGHISNYVYMTKILDGAVLAAEMAVRLPIPKTASHVW' A
#
# COMPACT_ATOMS: atom_id res chain seq x y z
N MET A 1 2.07 24.17 -20.61
CA MET A 1 1.88 23.64 -19.24
C MET A 1 1.27 22.26 -19.39
N GLY A 2 2.12 21.24 -19.52
CA GLY A 2 1.68 19.90 -19.91
C GLY A 2 0.93 19.22 -18.77
N THR A 3 -0.29 18.76 -19.03
CA THR A 3 -0.98 17.78 -18.19
C THR A 3 -0.21 16.48 -18.30
N TRP A 4 0.39 16.01 -17.21
CA TRP A 4 0.96 14.66 -17.13
C TRP A 4 -0.18 13.67 -17.32
N PRO A 5 -0.25 12.93 -18.44
CA PRO A 5 -1.44 12.16 -18.81
C PRO A 5 -1.71 10.96 -17.90
N ASP A 6 -0.76 10.59 -17.03
CA ASP A 6 -0.80 9.35 -16.26
C ASP A 6 -0.96 9.55 -14.74
N MET A 7 -1.20 10.78 -14.28
CA MET A 7 -1.47 11.01 -12.85
C MET A 7 -2.91 10.59 -12.54
N PRO A 8 -3.13 9.68 -11.57
CA PRO A 8 -4.48 9.30 -11.18
C PRO A 8 -5.27 10.51 -10.67
N GLU A 9 -6.56 10.57 -11.01
CA GLU A 9 -7.41 11.67 -10.59
C GLU A 9 -7.66 11.63 -9.08
N ARG A 10 -7.52 12.79 -8.42
CA ARG A 10 -7.74 12.92 -6.98
C ARG A 10 -9.21 12.73 -6.63
N PHE A 11 -9.45 11.99 -5.56
CA PHE A 11 -10.79 11.74 -5.00
C PHE A 11 -11.77 10.99 -5.92
N LEU A 12 -11.33 10.54 -7.09
CA LEU A 12 -12.15 9.72 -7.99
C LEU A 12 -11.97 8.23 -7.68
N VAL A 13 -13.09 7.50 -7.59
CA VAL A 13 -13.07 6.04 -7.49
C VAL A 13 -12.56 5.46 -8.81
N HIS A 14 -11.57 4.56 -8.74
CA HIS A 14 -11.01 3.90 -9.92
C HIS A 14 -12.11 3.11 -10.65
N GLU A 15 -12.11 3.17 -12.00
CA GLU A 15 -13.14 2.56 -12.86
C GLU A 15 -13.41 1.08 -12.56
N SER A 16 -12.38 0.34 -12.13
CA SER A 16 -12.49 -1.08 -11.78
C SER A 16 -13.35 -1.36 -10.53
N GLY A 17 -13.57 -0.36 -9.68
CA GLY A 17 -14.20 -0.50 -8.36
C GLY A 17 -13.42 -1.34 -7.32
N LYS A 18 -12.23 -1.84 -7.68
CA LYS A 18 -11.37 -2.67 -6.83
C LYS A 18 -10.69 -1.85 -5.73
N TYR A 19 -10.27 -2.54 -4.68
CA TYR A 19 -9.41 -2.00 -3.64
C TYR A 19 -7.94 -2.11 -4.06
N SER A 20 -7.19 -1.07 -3.76
CA SER A 20 -5.74 -0.98 -3.94
C SER A 20 -5.07 -0.78 -2.59
N HIS A 21 -3.91 -1.41 -2.40
CA HIS A 21 -3.05 -1.26 -1.23
C HIS A 21 -1.72 -0.64 -1.69
N GLY A 22 -1.38 0.55 -1.18
CA GLY A 22 -0.11 1.19 -1.45
C GLY A 22 0.98 0.71 -0.50
N THR A 23 2.07 0.15 -1.03
CA THR A 23 3.16 -0.41 -0.23
C THR A 23 4.50 -0.41 -0.97
N LYS A 24 5.60 -0.53 -0.21
CA LYS A 24 6.96 -0.84 -0.72
C LYS A 24 7.37 -2.30 -0.48
N ALA A 25 6.46 -3.11 0.08
CA ALA A 25 6.67 -4.54 0.22
C ALA A 25 6.78 -5.22 -1.16
N ASP A 26 7.64 -6.23 -1.26
CA ASP A 26 7.82 -7.03 -2.47
C ASP A 26 6.77 -8.15 -2.49
N LEU A 27 5.52 -7.77 -2.82
CA LEU A 27 4.36 -8.66 -2.91
C LEU A 27 4.25 -9.30 -4.30
N ARG A 28 3.75 -10.53 -4.34
CA ARG A 28 3.32 -11.26 -5.54
C ARG A 28 1.80 -11.44 -5.53
N VAL A 29 1.26 -11.95 -6.63
CA VAL A 29 -0.14 -12.38 -6.64
C VAL A 29 -0.27 -13.67 -5.81
N GLU A 30 -1.42 -13.87 -5.16
CA GLU A 30 -1.73 -14.94 -4.19
C GLU A 30 -1.14 -14.75 -2.78
N ASP A 31 -0.54 -13.59 -2.56
CA ASP A 31 -0.13 -13.10 -1.25
C ASP A 31 -1.39 -12.57 -0.44
N PHE A 32 -1.75 -13.25 0.67
CA PHE A 32 -2.48 -12.86 1.90
C PHE A 32 -1.91 -11.81 2.88
N LEU A 33 -2.29 -10.55 2.69
CA LEU A 33 -1.93 -9.50 3.64
C LEU A 33 -2.53 -9.72 5.03
N THR A 34 -1.69 -9.71 6.07
CA THR A 34 -2.11 -9.82 7.47
C THR A 34 -1.82 -8.55 8.26
N PRO A 35 -2.64 -8.18 9.28
CA PRO A 35 -2.28 -7.13 10.23
C PRO A 35 -1.08 -7.52 11.12
N GLY A 36 -0.55 -6.57 11.88
CA GLY A 36 0.55 -6.82 12.82
C GLY A 36 1.91 -6.32 12.36
N HIS A 37 1.99 -5.62 11.23
CA HIS A 37 3.21 -4.99 10.76
C HIS A 37 3.46 -3.61 11.38
N PRO A 38 4.72 -3.15 11.47
CA PRO A 38 5.03 -1.82 11.94
C PRO A 38 4.35 -0.72 11.11
N SER A 39 3.97 0.37 11.76
CA SER A 39 3.31 1.51 11.12
C SER A 39 4.26 2.29 10.21
N ASN A 40 3.75 2.70 9.04
CA ASN A 40 4.43 3.63 8.15
C ASN A 40 4.52 5.06 8.70
N TYR A 41 3.66 5.41 9.66
CA TYR A 41 3.48 6.80 10.10
C TYR A 41 3.99 7.07 11.51
N ARG A 42 4.13 6.02 12.34
CA ARG A 42 4.54 6.15 13.74
C ARG A 42 5.54 5.05 14.11
N ALA A 43 6.79 5.44 14.35
CA ALA A 43 7.83 4.53 14.81
C ALA A 43 7.42 3.82 16.11
N GLY A 44 7.71 2.52 16.19
CA GLY A 44 7.39 1.67 17.34
C GLY A 44 5.92 1.26 17.47
N HIS A 45 5.03 1.72 16.59
CA HIS A 45 3.61 1.34 16.60
C HIS A 45 3.35 0.16 15.65
N ILE A 46 2.52 -0.79 16.08
CA ILE A 46 2.06 -1.91 15.26
C ILE A 46 0.67 -1.58 14.69
N SER A 47 0.51 -1.76 13.38
CA SER A 47 -0.74 -1.55 12.67
C SER A 47 -1.68 -2.74 12.91
N ASN A 48 -2.86 -2.47 13.47
CA ASN A 48 -3.88 -3.49 13.72
C ASN A 48 -4.74 -3.81 12.49
N TYR A 49 -4.55 -3.10 11.38
CA TYR A 49 -5.37 -3.23 10.18
C TYR A 49 -4.52 -3.20 8.90
N VAL A 50 -5.04 -3.82 7.85
CA VAL A 50 -4.56 -3.63 6.47
C VAL A 50 -5.38 -2.50 5.84
N TYR A 51 -4.71 -1.44 5.42
CA TYR A 51 -5.35 -0.25 4.87
C TYR A 51 -5.47 -0.35 3.34
N MET A 52 -6.65 -0.09 2.82
CA MET A 52 -6.98 -0.20 1.39
C MET A 52 -7.86 0.97 0.95
N THR A 53 -7.81 1.33 -0.33
CA THR A 53 -8.64 2.41 -0.90
C THR A 53 -9.10 2.06 -2.32
N LYS A 54 -10.24 2.62 -2.75
CA LYS A 54 -10.71 2.55 -4.14
C LYS A 54 -10.23 3.72 -5.00
N ILE A 55 -9.57 4.71 -4.40
CA ILE A 55 -9.06 5.90 -5.08
C ILE A 55 -7.58 5.63 -5.42
N LEU A 56 -7.26 5.51 -6.71
CA LEU A 56 -5.92 5.11 -7.16
C LEU A 56 -4.83 6.11 -6.70
N ASP A 57 -5.10 7.41 -6.75
CA ASP A 57 -4.21 8.45 -6.24
C ASP A 57 -3.87 8.25 -4.74
N GLY A 58 -4.86 7.85 -3.95
CA GLY A 58 -4.65 7.54 -2.53
C GLY A 58 -3.75 6.31 -2.31
N ALA A 59 -3.84 5.31 -3.19
CA ALA A 59 -2.96 4.14 -3.13
C ALA A 59 -1.53 4.48 -3.58
N VAL A 60 -1.37 5.32 -4.61
CA VAL A 60 -0.05 5.82 -5.04
C VAL A 60 0.62 6.58 -3.91
N LEU A 61 -0.07 7.54 -3.28
CA LEU A 61 0.47 8.29 -2.15
C LEU A 61 0.86 7.36 -0.99
N ALA A 62 0.04 6.35 -0.67
CA ALA A 62 0.39 5.38 0.37
C ALA A 62 1.65 4.57 0.04
N ALA A 63 1.86 4.19 -1.23
CA ALA A 63 3.07 3.51 -1.68
C ALA A 63 4.31 4.41 -1.57
N GLU A 64 4.19 5.68 -1.94
CA GLU A 64 5.26 6.67 -1.82
C GLU A 64 5.67 6.89 -0.36
N MET A 65 4.68 7.02 0.54
CA MET A 65 4.90 7.24 1.98
C MET A 65 5.33 5.99 2.75
N ALA A 66 5.11 4.78 2.22
CA ALA A 66 5.41 3.55 2.94
C ALA A 66 6.89 3.46 3.34
N VAL A 67 7.17 2.97 4.54
CA VAL A 67 8.55 2.78 5.01
C VAL A 67 8.99 1.38 4.62
N ARG A 68 10.09 1.25 3.88
CA ARG A 68 10.68 -0.07 3.58
C ARG A 68 11.47 -0.53 4.80
N LEU A 69 10.88 -1.38 5.61
CA LEU A 69 11.59 -2.02 6.71
C LEU A 69 12.33 -3.27 6.22
N PRO A 70 13.53 -3.56 6.74
CA PRO A 70 14.20 -4.83 6.49
C PRO A 70 13.44 -5.94 7.22
N ILE A 71 12.55 -6.64 6.52
CA ILE A 71 11.90 -7.85 7.04
C ILE A 71 12.81 -9.04 6.68
N PRO A 72 13.26 -9.86 7.65
CA PRO A 72 14.00 -11.08 7.34
C PRO A 72 13.13 -12.03 6.52
N LYS A 73 13.67 -12.57 5.43
CA LYS A 73 13.00 -13.54 4.53
C LYS A 73 12.60 -14.88 5.19
N THR A 74 12.83 -15.03 6.50
CA THR A 74 12.66 -16.29 7.23
C THR A 74 11.45 -16.31 8.16
N ALA A 75 10.74 -15.19 8.35
CA ALA A 75 9.41 -15.24 8.95
C ALA A 75 8.46 -15.79 7.89
N SER A 76 7.88 -16.96 8.17
CA SER A 76 6.95 -17.73 7.35
C SER A 76 6.18 -16.86 6.36
N HIS A 77 6.45 -17.05 5.07
CA HIS A 77 5.74 -16.36 4.00
C HIS A 77 4.30 -16.86 3.94
N VAL A 78 3.44 -16.16 4.67
CA VAL A 78 2.08 -15.90 4.23
C VAL A 78 2.08 -14.40 4.02
N TRP A 79 2.65 -14.02 2.88
CA TRP A 79 2.23 -12.78 2.29
C TRP A 79 0.84 -12.90 1.85
#